data_AF-A0A540UVJ7-F1
#
_entry.id   AF-A0A540UVJ7-F1
#
_cell.length_a   1.000
_cell.length_b   1.000
_cell.length_c   1.000
_cell.angle_alpha   90.00
_cell.angle_beta   90.00
_cell.angle_gamma   90.00
#
_symmetry.space_group_name_H-M   'P 1'
#
loop_
_entity.id
_entity.type
_entity.pdbx_description
1 polymer ?
#
loop_
_entity_poly.entity_id
_entity_poly.type
_entity_poly.pdbx_seq_one_letter_code
_entity_poly.pdbx_strand_id
1 'polypeptide(L)'
;MKKVKKLSSIDQDSLEYVWNNAPNITTLHSAIGLLLAGQQAIIDLINDDDKKAKVQLYISSHLLQSINGQHMDATYDIKTESEYLEMVEKKSGALVSMACLVGAALADDKNNSPIIEKYAKNLGIAAQIDNDLCALFRWDEKNDIKTKKISLPDDV
;
A
#
# COMPACT_ATOMS: atom_id res chain seq x y z
N MET A 1 -25.94 18.77 -21.00
CA MET A 1 -24.72 18.82 -20.16
C MET A 1 -24.54 17.48 -19.48
N LYS A 2 -23.54 16.69 -19.87
CA LYS A 2 -23.21 15.40 -19.22
C LYS A 2 -22.60 15.71 -17.85
N LYS A 3 -23.18 15.18 -16.78
CA LYS A 3 -22.63 15.28 -15.42
C LYS A 3 -21.24 14.64 -15.41
N VAL A 4 -20.25 15.42 -15.01
CA VAL A 4 -18.88 14.96 -14.71
C VAL A 4 -18.98 13.84 -13.67
N LYS A 5 -18.36 12.69 -13.98
CA LYS A 5 -18.16 11.58 -13.04
C LYS A 5 -17.49 12.16 -11.79
N LYS A 6 -18.20 12.16 -10.67
CA LYS A 6 -17.64 12.50 -9.36
C LYS A 6 -16.56 11.45 -9.09
N LEU A 7 -15.29 11.80 -9.21
CA LEU A 7 -14.20 11.03 -8.61
C LEU A 7 -14.40 11.12 -7.10
N SER A 8 -15.16 10.19 -6.53
CA SER A 8 -15.35 10.07 -5.10
C SER A 8 -14.86 8.70 -4.63
N SER A 9 -13.82 8.77 -3.80
CA SER A 9 -13.27 7.78 -2.85
C SER A 9 -12.58 6.54 -3.40
N ILE A 10 -11.42 6.24 -2.80
CA ILE A 10 -10.38 5.34 -3.31
C ILE A 10 -10.70 3.85 -3.19
N ASP A 11 -11.65 3.38 -2.35
CA ASP A 11 -12.19 2.00 -2.49
C ASP A 11 -13.54 1.77 -1.75
N GLN A 12 -13.98 2.63 -0.81
CA GLN A 12 -15.29 2.49 -0.10
C GLN A 12 -15.60 1.06 0.40
N ASP A 13 -14.60 0.40 0.99
CA ASP A 13 -14.69 -1.02 1.35
C ASP A 13 -15.73 -1.38 2.44
N SER A 14 -16.50 -0.46 3.01
CA SER A 14 -17.80 -0.75 3.67
C SER A 14 -18.47 0.54 4.15
N LEU A 15 -19.80 0.58 4.22
CA LEU A 15 -20.55 1.72 4.78
C LEU A 15 -20.34 1.93 6.30
N GLU A 16 -19.63 1.03 6.98
CA GLU A 16 -19.50 1.01 8.44
C GLU A 16 -18.27 1.76 8.97
N TYR A 17 -17.31 2.12 8.11
CA TYR A 17 -16.09 2.77 8.58
C TYR A 17 -16.31 4.25 8.93
N VAL A 18 -15.76 4.68 10.08
CA VAL A 18 -15.90 6.03 10.63
C VAL A 18 -15.47 7.12 9.64
N TRP A 19 -14.47 6.85 8.80
CA TRP A 19 -13.97 7.78 7.78
C TRP A 19 -14.87 7.95 6.56
N ASN A 20 -15.82 7.03 6.33
CA ASN A 20 -16.80 7.17 5.24
C ASN A 20 -17.90 8.18 5.58
N ASN A 21 -18.06 8.52 6.86
CA ASN A 21 -19.00 9.53 7.35
C ASN A 21 -18.35 10.89 7.62
N ALA A 22 -17.03 11.00 7.50
CA ALA A 22 -16.28 12.24 7.72
C ALA A 22 -16.14 13.05 6.41
N PRO A 23 -16.03 14.39 6.48
CA PRO A 23 -15.70 15.20 5.30
C PRO A 23 -14.36 14.78 4.68
N ASN A 24 -14.30 14.71 3.35
CA ASN A 24 -13.09 14.26 2.63
C ASN A 24 -11.81 15.00 3.06
N ILE A 25 -11.90 16.30 3.35
CA ILE A 25 -10.77 17.11 3.82
C ILE A 25 -10.27 16.64 5.20
N THR A 26 -11.17 16.27 6.10
CA THR A 26 -10.84 15.74 7.43
C THR A 26 -10.16 14.39 7.31
N THR A 27 -10.68 13.49 6.47
CA THR A 27 -10.08 12.16 6.23
C THR A 27 -8.68 12.28 5.65
N LEU A 28 -8.48 13.16 4.65
CA LEU A 28 -7.18 13.40 4.03
C LEU A 28 -6.16 13.97 5.03
N HIS A 29 -6.52 15.03 5.77
CA HIS A 29 -5.62 15.62 6.75
C HIS A 29 -5.31 14.65 7.91
N SER A 30 -6.26 13.82 8.31
CA SER A 30 -6.03 12.79 9.33
C SER A 30 -5.05 11.72 8.83
N ALA A 31 -5.20 11.24 7.59
CA ALA A 31 -4.29 10.27 7.01
C ALA A 31 -2.85 10.83 6.89
N ILE A 32 -2.71 12.07 6.39
CA ILE A 32 -1.40 12.75 6.32
C ILE A 32 -0.82 12.96 7.72
N GLY A 33 -1.64 13.41 8.67
CA GLY A 33 -1.22 13.63 10.05
C GLY A 33 -0.71 12.35 10.71
N LEU A 34 -1.42 11.22 10.55
CA LEU A 34 -1.00 9.91 11.06
C LEU A 34 0.28 9.42 10.39
N LEU A 35 0.43 9.61 9.08
CA LEU A 35 1.64 9.24 8.35
C LEU A 35 2.85 10.00 8.90
N LEU A 36 2.76 11.33 9.01
CA LEU A 36 3.85 12.17 9.51
C LEU A 36 4.15 11.90 10.99
N ALA A 37 3.12 11.72 11.82
CA ALA A 37 3.29 11.39 13.23
C ALA A 37 3.98 10.03 13.43
N GLY A 38 3.62 9.02 12.63
CA GLY A 38 4.27 7.71 12.67
C GLY A 38 5.74 7.77 12.29
N GLN A 39 6.08 8.54 11.25
CA GLN A 39 7.48 8.78 10.88
C GLN A 39 8.26 9.48 11.99
N GLN A 40 7.69 10.53 12.56
CA GLN A 40 8.33 11.27 13.66
C GLN A 40 8.58 10.38 14.87
N ALA A 41 7.58 9.57 15.26
CA ALA A 41 7.70 8.64 16.38
C ALA A 41 8.83 7.62 16.19
N ILE A 42 9.09 7.16 14.97
CA ILE A 42 10.22 6.26 14.68
C ILE A 42 11.56 7.00 14.84
N ILE A 43 11.67 8.21 14.28
CA ILE A 43 12.92 8.99 14.31
C ILE A 43 13.29 9.43 15.73
N ASP A 44 12.31 9.77 16.57
CA ASP A 44 12.51 10.19 17.95
C ASP A 44 13.09 9.07 18.84
N LEU A 45 12.96 7.80 18.44
CA LEU A 45 13.52 6.65 19.16
C LEU A 45 15.01 6.41 18.87
N ILE A 46 15.57 7.08 17.87
CA ILE A 46 16.92 6.84 17.38
C ILE A 46 17.83 7.97 17.89
N ASN A 47 18.95 7.62 18.52
CA ASN A 47 19.94 8.63 18.96
C ASN A 47 21.12 8.81 17.98
N ASP A 48 21.29 7.86 17.06
CA ASP A 48 22.37 7.83 16.08
C ASP A 48 21.93 8.49 14.77
N ASP A 49 22.62 9.53 14.33
CA ASP A 49 22.22 10.33 13.17
C ASP A 49 22.38 9.58 11.83
N ASP A 50 23.37 8.69 11.72
CA ASP A 50 23.55 7.85 10.52
C ASP A 50 22.41 6.82 10.42
N LYS A 51 22.02 6.24 11.56
CA LYS A 51 20.87 5.34 11.66
C LYS A 51 19.57 6.06 11.34
N LYS A 52 19.37 7.30 11.83
CA LYS A 52 18.21 8.13 11.45
C LYS A 52 18.15 8.34 9.95
N ALA A 53 19.26 8.75 9.34
CA ALA A 53 19.33 8.99 7.90
C ALA A 53 18.98 7.71 7.10
N LYS A 54 19.52 6.56 7.51
CA LYS A 54 19.22 5.27 6.87
C LYS A 54 17.74 4.88 7.00
N VAL A 55 17.16 5.01 8.21
CA VAL A 55 15.73 4.72 8.46
C VAL A 55 14.84 5.67 7.66
N GLN A 56 15.15 6.96 7.64
CA GLN A 56 14.40 7.95 6.87
C GLN A 56 14.46 7.67 5.36
N LEU A 57 15.60 7.20 4.86
CA LEU A 57 15.74 6.79 3.46
C LEU A 57 14.82 5.61 3.14
N TYR A 58 14.81 4.56 3.97
CA TYR A 58 13.92 3.42 3.76
C TYR A 58 12.44 3.82 3.79
N ILE A 59 12.05 4.64 4.76
CA ILE A 59 10.68 5.13 4.89
C ILE A 59 10.28 5.93 3.64
N SER A 60 11.06 6.95 3.27
CA SER A 60 10.69 7.86 2.17
C SER A 60 10.68 7.16 0.81
N SER A 61 11.68 6.31 0.53
CA SER A 61 11.77 5.62 -0.76
C SER A 61 10.61 4.64 -0.96
N HIS A 62 10.24 3.88 0.07
CA HIS A 62 9.19 2.87 -0.03
C HIS A 62 7.78 3.47 0.02
N LEU A 63 7.57 4.54 0.78
CA LEU A 63 6.27 5.25 0.73
C LEU A 63 6.02 5.85 -0.65
N LEU A 64 7.04 6.43 -1.29
CA LEU A 64 6.91 6.92 -2.67
C LEU A 64 6.59 5.79 -3.65
N GLN A 65 7.24 4.63 -3.50
CA GLN A 65 6.90 3.44 -4.29
C GLN A 65 5.46 2.98 -4.05
N SER A 66 5.01 2.96 -2.79
CA SER A 66 3.64 2.57 -2.42
C SER A 66 2.58 3.51 -3.00
N ILE A 67 2.81 4.82 -2.92
CA ILE A 67 1.93 5.81 -3.54
C ILE A 67 1.85 5.59 -5.05
N ASN A 68 2.97 5.31 -5.71
CA ASN A 68 2.99 5.01 -7.14
C ASN A 68 2.23 3.70 -7.45
N GLY A 69 2.42 2.64 -6.66
CA GLY A 69 1.68 1.38 -6.82
C GLY A 69 0.17 1.57 -6.63
N GLN A 70 -0.24 2.35 -5.63
CA GLN A 70 -1.65 2.68 -5.42
C GLN A 70 -2.22 3.56 -6.55
N HIS A 71 -1.40 4.45 -7.12
CA HIS A 71 -1.80 5.22 -8.29
C HIS A 71 -1.98 4.32 -9.53
N MET A 72 -1.07 3.36 -9.76
CA MET A 72 -1.19 2.37 -10.84
C MET A 72 -2.47 1.56 -10.68
N ASP A 73 -2.73 1.02 -9.49
CA ASP A 73 -3.96 0.28 -9.16
C ASP A 73 -5.24 1.08 -9.47
N ALA A 74 -5.23 2.38 -9.18
CA ALA A 74 -6.40 3.23 -9.37
C ALA A 74 -6.60 3.74 -10.81
N THR A 75 -5.55 3.79 -11.63
CA THR A 75 -5.59 4.53 -12.91
C THR A 75 -5.17 3.73 -14.13
N TYR A 76 -4.43 2.64 -13.98
CA TYR A 76 -3.92 1.86 -15.09
C TYR A 76 -4.92 0.76 -15.46
N ASP A 77 -4.95 0.44 -16.75
CA ASP A 77 -5.71 -0.69 -17.28
C ASP A 77 -4.79 -1.92 -17.30
N ILE A 78 -4.67 -2.60 -16.15
CA ILE A 78 -3.79 -3.76 -15.93
C ILE A 78 -4.33 -4.96 -16.72
N LYS A 79 -3.53 -5.55 -17.61
CA LYS A 79 -3.96 -6.62 -18.54
C LYS A 79 -3.19 -7.91 -18.43
N THR A 80 -2.00 -7.86 -17.86
CA THR A 80 -1.10 -9.01 -17.78
C THR A 80 -0.74 -9.31 -16.33
N GLU A 81 -0.39 -10.57 -16.06
CA GLU A 81 0.14 -10.99 -14.75
C GLU A 81 1.38 -10.17 -14.37
N SER A 82 2.28 -9.89 -15.33
CA SER A 82 3.47 -9.10 -15.06
C SER A 82 3.16 -7.67 -14.62
N GLU A 83 2.18 -7.00 -15.26
CA GLU A 83 1.76 -5.65 -14.86
C GLU A 83 1.10 -5.66 -13.49
N TYR A 84 0.31 -6.70 -13.18
CA TYR A 84 -0.28 -6.88 -11.86
C TYR A 84 0.80 -7.07 -10.79
N LEU A 85 1.75 -7.98 -11.00
CA LEU A 85 2.84 -8.23 -10.06
C LEU A 85 3.70 -6.98 -9.85
N GLU A 86 3.97 -6.20 -10.90
CA GLU A 86 4.67 -4.93 -10.77
C GLU A 86 3.89 -3.93 -9.92
N MET A 87 2.58 -3.78 -10.18
CA MET A 87 1.71 -2.89 -9.40
C MET A 87 1.70 -3.30 -7.92
N VAL A 88 1.50 -4.59 -7.63
CA VAL A 88 1.43 -5.12 -6.27
C VAL A 88 2.77 -5.00 -5.54
N GLU A 89 3.87 -5.31 -6.20
CA GLU A 89 5.22 -5.12 -5.64
C GLU A 89 5.43 -3.67 -5.21
N LYS A 90 5.04 -2.71 -6.06
CA LYS A 90 5.13 -1.28 -5.74
C LYS A 90 4.15 -0.87 -4.64
N LYS A 91 2.93 -1.43 -4.61
CA LYS A 91 1.86 -1.06 -3.67
C LYS A 91 2.09 -1.66 -2.28
N SER A 92 1.76 -2.94 -2.10
CA SER A 92 1.84 -3.64 -0.80
C SER A 92 3.25 -4.15 -0.52
N GLY A 93 3.95 -4.64 -1.54
CA GLY A 93 5.33 -5.13 -1.42
C GLY A 93 6.27 -4.08 -0.84
N ALA A 94 6.15 -2.82 -1.29
CA ALA A 94 6.96 -1.71 -0.79
C ALA A 94 6.71 -1.42 0.70
N LEU A 95 5.46 -1.46 1.17
CA LEU A 95 5.15 -1.19 2.59
C LEU A 95 5.65 -2.29 3.52
N VAL A 96 5.52 -3.56 3.12
CA VAL A 96 6.03 -4.69 3.91
C VAL A 96 7.56 -4.66 3.93
N SER A 97 8.20 -4.38 2.79
CA SER A 97 9.65 -4.16 2.70
C SER A 97 10.13 -3.03 3.61
N MET A 98 9.43 -1.89 3.59
CA MET A 98 9.72 -0.75 4.47
C MET A 98 9.73 -1.17 5.94
N ALA A 99 8.69 -1.86 6.41
CA ALA A 99 8.58 -2.28 7.80
C ALA A 99 9.74 -3.20 8.20
N CYS A 100 10.07 -4.19 7.37
CA CYS A 100 11.17 -5.12 7.64
C CYS A 100 12.55 -4.44 7.61
N LEU A 101 12.80 -3.54 6.65
CA LEU A 101 14.07 -2.82 6.54
C LEU A 101 14.28 -1.82 7.67
N VAL A 102 13.21 -1.12 8.10
CA VAL A 102 13.26 -0.25 9.28
C VAL A 102 13.56 -1.07 10.53
N GLY A 103 12.85 -2.19 10.73
CA GLY A 103 13.12 -3.09 11.86
C GLY A 103 14.56 -3.62 11.87
N ALA A 104 15.08 -4.02 10.71
CA ALA A 104 16.45 -4.49 10.57
C ALA A 104 17.48 -3.38 10.88
N ALA A 105 17.24 -2.15 10.40
CA ALA A 105 18.11 -1.01 10.68
C ALA A 105 18.11 -0.64 12.18
N LEU A 106 16.96 -0.72 12.85
CA LEU A 106 16.85 -0.50 14.28
C LEU A 106 17.57 -1.59 15.10
N ALA A 107 17.60 -2.83 14.60
CA ALA A 107 18.32 -3.97 15.18
C ALA A 107 19.82 -4.02 14.82
N ASP A 108 20.37 -2.96 14.22
CA ASP A 108 21.78 -2.87 13.80
C ASP A 108 22.23 -3.93 12.78
N ASP A 109 21.31 -4.41 11.94
CA ASP A 109 21.65 -5.28 10.81
C ASP A 109 22.44 -4.52 9.73
N LYS A 110 23.58 -5.09 9.34
CA LYS A 110 24.52 -4.48 8.38
C LYS A 110 24.56 -5.18 7.01
N ASN A 111 24.15 -6.44 6.94
CA ASN A 111 24.50 -7.32 5.83
C ASN A 111 23.31 -7.98 5.15
N ASN A 112 22.14 -8.00 5.79
CA ASN A 112 21.00 -8.78 5.32
C ASN A 112 19.95 -7.93 4.59
N SER A 113 20.13 -6.61 4.48
CA SER A 113 19.15 -5.71 3.86
C SER A 113 18.65 -6.18 2.48
N PRO A 114 19.49 -6.65 1.54
CA PRO A 114 19.00 -7.13 0.24
C PRO A 114 18.14 -8.40 0.34
N ILE A 115 18.49 -9.33 1.23
CA ILE A 115 17.73 -10.56 1.46
C ILE A 115 16.41 -10.21 2.13
N ILE A 116 16.44 -9.28 3.09
CA ILE A 116 15.28 -8.77 3.81
C ILE A 116 14.28 -8.10 2.88
N GLU A 117 14.76 -7.18 2.06
CA GLU A 117 13.94 -6.51 1.05
C GLU A 117 13.28 -7.53 0.12
N LYS A 118 14.04 -8.51 -0.39
CA LYS A 118 13.51 -9.51 -1.32
C LYS A 118 12.40 -10.36 -0.72
N TYR A 119 12.60 -10.94 0.48
CA TYR A 119 11.55 -11.77 1.07
C TYR A 119 10.34 -10.94 1.49
N ALA A 120 10.56 -9.71 1.98
CA ALA A 120 9.49 -8.85 2.47
C ALA A 120 8.60 -8.36 1.32
N LYS A 121 9.18 -8.04 0.16
CA LYS A 121 8.42 -7.77 -1.07
C LYS A 121 7.57 -8.97 -1.47
N ASN A 122 8.15 -10.17 -1.50
CA ASN A 122 7.40 -11.39 -1.82
C ASN A 122 6.25 -11.64 -0.84
N LEU A 123 6.45 -11.36 0.46
CA LEU A 123 5.40 -11.47 1.47
C LEU A 123 4.26 -10.47 1.21
N GLY A 124 4.58 -9.22 0.88
CA GLY A 124 3.57 -8.21 0.53
C GLY A 124 2.81 -8.54 -0.75
N ILE A 125 3.47 -9.16 -1.73
CA ILE A 125 2.82 -9.68 -2.95
C ILE A 125 1.85 -10.81 -2.60
N ALA A 126 2.32 -11.82 -1.86
CA ALA A 126 1.48 -12.95 -1.46
C ALA A 126 0.25 -12.50 -0.65
N ALA A 127 0.42 -11.55 0.27
CA ALA A 127 -0.68 -11.00 1.06
C ALA A 127 -1.71 -10.25 0.21
N GLN A 128 -1.30 -9.53 -0.84
CA GLN A 128 -2.24 -8.85 -1.73
C GLN A 128 -2.99 -9.83 -2.63
N ILE A 129 -2.31 -10.87 -3.14
CA ILE A 129 -2.96 -11.95 -3.90
C ILE A 129 -4.04 -12.62 -3.04
N ASP A 130 -3.73 -12.94 -1.78
CA ASP A 130 -4.70 -13.53 -0.85
C ASP A 130 -5.89 -12.60 -0.59
N ASN A 131 -5.63 -11.30 -0.39
CA ASN A 131 -6.68 -10.29 -0.23
C ASN A 131 -7.60 -10.19 -1.47
N ASP A 132 -7.02 -10.18 -2.67
CA ASP A 132 -7.76 -10.05 -3.93
C ASP A 132 -8.56 -11.33 -4.22
N LEU A 133 -8.00 -12.51 -3.95
CA LEU A 133 -8.73 -13.79 -4.01
C LEU A 133 -9.88 -13.82 -3.00
N CYS A 134 -9.66 -13.38 -1.77
CA CYS A 134 -10.72 -13.28 -0.76
C CYS A 134 -11.84 -12.32 -1.20
N ALA A 135 -11.52 -11.24 -1.92
CA ALA A 135 -12.52 -10.33 -2.46
C ALA A 135 -13.37 -11.00 -3.55
N LEU A 136 -12.78 -11.84 -4.42
CA LEU A 136 -13.49 -12.62 -5.42
C LEU A 136 -14.48 -13.63 -4.83
N PHE A 137 -14.09 -14.32 -3.76
CA PHE A 137 -14.92 -15.38 -3.15
C PHE A 137 -16.00 -14.86 -2.18
N ARG A 138 -16.01 -13.57 -1.84
CA ARG A 138 -17.10 -12.91 -1.07
C ARG A 138 -18.30 -12.63 -1.96
N TRP A 139 -18.90 -13.69 -2.50
CA TRP A 139 -20.03 -13.62 -3.45
C TRP A 139 -21.32 -13.03 -2.86
N ASP A 140 -21.46 -12.99 -1.53
CA ASP A 140 -22.74 -12.66 -0.89
C ASP A 140 -22.90 -11.25 -0.30
N GLU A 141 -21.90 -10.35 -0.35
CA GLU A 141 -22.12 -8.98 0.19
C GLU A 141 -21.45 -7.77 -0.50
N LYS A 142 -20.62 -7.90 -1.56
CA LYS A 142 -19.97 -6.69 -2.14
C LYS A 142 -19.94 -6.64 -3.67
N ASN A 143 -20.22 -5.43 -4.17
CA ASN A 143 -20.47 -5.04 -5.56
C ASN A 143 -19.22 -5.06 -6.48
N ASP A 144 -18.17 -5.84 -6.22
CA ASP A 144 -16.93 -5.77 -7.01
C ASP A 144 -17.07 -6.39 -8.41
N ILE A 145 -17.98 -7.33 -8.57
CA ILE A 145 -18.38 -7.87 -9.89
C ILE A 145 -19.01 -6.76 -10.77
N LYS A 146 -19.60 -5.71 -10.17
CA LYS A 146 -20.20 -4.59 -10.93
C LYS A 146 -19.19 -3.52 -11.34
N THR A 147 -17.99 -3.47 -10.72
CA THR A 147 -16.98 -2.43 -11.01
C THR A 147 -15.89 -2.89 -11.99
N LYS A 148 -15.85 -4.17 -12.41
CA LYS A 148 -14.82 -4.71 -13.31
C LYS A 148 -13.39 -4.41 -12.84
N LYS A 149 -13.15 -4.34 -11.52
CA LYS A 149 -11.77 -4.42 -11.00
C LYS A 149 -11.32 -5.86 -11.26
N ILE A 150 -10.44 -6.06 -12.24
CA ILE A 150 -9.97 -7.39 -12.62
C ILE A 150 -8.97 -7.83 -11.55
N SER A 151 -9.44 -8.70 -10.67
CA SER A 151 -8.60 -9.52 -9.80
C SER A 151 -8.26 -10.80 -10.56
N LEU A 152 -6.97 -10.96 -10.88
CA LEU A 152 -6.31 -12.05 -11.64
C LEU A 152 -6.91 -12.38 -13.02
N PRO A 153 -6.12 -12.44 -14.10
CA PRO A 153 -6.62 -12.90 -15.41
C PRO A 153 -7.01 -14.39 -15.35
N ASP A 154 -8.23 -14.70 -15.78
CA ASP A 154 -8.63 -16.08 -16.07
C ASP A 154 -7.94 -16.55 -17.37
N ASP A 155 -7.00 -17.48 -17.26
CA ASP A 155 -6.47 -18.21 -18.41
C ASP A 155 -7.45 -19.34 -18.80
N VAL A 156 -8.49 -19.01 -19.59
CA VAL A 156 -9.24 -19.97 -20.44
C VAL A 156 -9.70 -19.33 -21.73
#